data_AF-A0A0M6WGN2-F1
#
_entry.id   AF-A0A0M6WGN2-F1
#
_cell.length_a   1.000
_cell.length_b   1.000
_cell.length_c   1.000
_cell.angle_alpha   90.00
_cell.angle_beta   90.00
_cell.angle_gamma   90.00
#
_symmetry.space_group_name_H-M   'P 1'
#
loop_
_entity.id
_entity.type
_entity.pdbx_description
1 polymer ?
#
loop_
_entity_poly.entity_id
_entity_poly.type
_entity_poly.pdbx_seq_one_letter_code
_entity_poly.pdbx_strand_id
1 'polypeptide(L)'
;MEEITLVTDFFDIGRGQDKNKDLRRTAQRYFDEFKRWARIQNTLVVYTDSDSAEIIKGIRAEYGLGEKTIIIQIDNLFELVPGLLPKLEKISHNKDFLNFRYLPEASSNNPKYDYLWMMKYYFMNDAYERGLLSENVVWMDFGFDHGGITYSDAEDYNFLWEYDFKNKIHISCLHDPDSVIGLQSLQFQDDCVMGCMYGLSRELVPTFWHLVEDAMNALLMLDCMDDDQQLVLMAYKARPEIFEVHVTDWQMIMKEMGATHMKVREKLPMQAQAENPYKKMLRIAVRKIVPNKNDPKHAFAKRCYNAAIRVYGK
;
A
#
# COMPACT_ATOMS: atom_id res chain seq x y z
N MET A 1 4.36 11.97 -26.26
CA MET A 1 4.36 11.61 -24.83
C MET A 1 5.61 10.79 -24.62
N GLU A 2 6.23 10.85 -23.44
CA GLU A 2 7.46 10.11 -23.17
C GLU A 2 7.16 8.81 -22.41
N GLU A 3 7.96 7.77 -22.67
CA GLU A 3 7.84 6.46 -22.02
C GLU A 3 7.92 6.61 -20.50
N ILE A 4 7.03 5.91 -19.77
CA ILE A 4 7.08 5.83 -18.32
C ILE A 4 8.13 4.80 -17.89
N THR A 5 8.98 5.11 -16.91
CA THR A 5 9.75 4.09 -16.18
C THR A 5 8.93 3.56 -15.01
N LEU A 6 8.77 2.24 -14.94
CA LEU A 6 8.11 1.57 -13.83
C LEU A 6 9.13 1.17 -12.77
N VAL A 7 8.78 1.36 -11.49
CA VAL A 7 9.56 0.91 -10.34
C VAL A 7 8.68 0.01 -9.47
N THR A 8 9.23 -1.12 -9.05
CA THR A 8 8.56 -2.09 -8.15
C THR A 8 9.59 -2.76 -7.25
N ASP A 9 9.13 -3.41 -6.18
CA ASP A 9 9.96 -4.26 -5.35
C ASP A 9 9.33 -5.63 -5.04
N PHE A 10 10.16 -6.61 -4.71
CA PHE A 10 9.69 -7.85 -4.12
C PHE A 10 10.70 -8.38 -3.10
N PHE A 11 10.25 -8.54 -1.85
CA PHE A 11 11.01 -9.14 -0.77
C PHE A 11 10.09 -10.06 0.03
N ASP A 12 10.45 -11.34 0.17
CA ASP A 12 9.67 -12.27 1.00
C ASP A 12 9.94 -12.04 2.49
N ILE A 13 9.15 -11.17 3.10
CA ILE A 13 9.19 -10.91 4.55
C ILE A 13 8.45 -11.97 5.39
N GLY A 14 8.08 -13.12 4.80
CA GLY A 14 7.44 -14.24 5.48
C GLY A 14 5.92 -14.16 5.56
N ARG A 15 5.27 -13.35 4.69
CA ARG A 15 3.79 -13.22 4.66
C ARG A 15 3.07 -14.54 4.30
N GLY A 16 3.77 -15.51 3.71
CA GLY A 16 3.24 -16.85 3.47
C GLY A 16 2.94 -17.63 4.75
N GLN A 17 3.57 -17.24 5.87
CA GLN A 17 3.44 -17.90 7.17
C GLN A 17 2.46 -17.20 8.12
N ASP A 18 1.66 -16.24 7.63
CA ASP A 18 0.68 -15.54 8.45
C ASP A 18 -0.26 -16.53 9.19
N LYS A 19 -0.58 -16.23 10.45
CA LYS A 19 -1.49 -17.07 11.25
C LYS A 19 -2.91 -17.02 10.71
N ASN A 20 -3.32 -15.87 10.17
CA ASN A 20 -4.58 -15.72 9.47
C ASN A 20 -4.43 -16.21 8.03
N LYS A 21 -5.09 -17.33 7.72
CA LYS A 21 -5.03 -17.96 6.38
C LYS A 21 -5.51 -17.03 5.26
N ASP A 22 -6.44 -16.12 5.55
CA ASP A 22 -7.00 -15.20 4.55
C ASP A 22 -6.00 -14.08 4.18
N LEU A 23 -5.07 -13.77 5.08
CA LEU A 23 -4.02 -12.76 4.89
C LEU A 23 -2.72 -13.34 4.31
N ARG A 24 -2.60 -14.67 4.22
CA ARG A 24 -1.40 -15.30 3.66
C ARG A 24 -1.15 -14.87 2.22
N ARG A 25 0.09 -14.52 1.95
CA ARG A 25 0.59 -14.18 0.62
C ARG A 25 1.95 -14.86 0.45
N THR A 26 1.99 -15.96 -0.31
CA THR A 26 3.23 -16.68 -0.61
C THR A 26 4.01 -15.97 -1.69
N ALA A 27 5.34 -16.17 -1.74
CA ALA A 27 6.16 -15.70 -2.84
C ALA A 27 5.62 -16.14 -4.22
N GLN A 28 5.24 -17.43 -4.35
CA GLN A 28 4.66 -17.94 -5.59
C GLN A 28 3.40 -17.16 -6.03
N ARG A 29 2.53 -16.80 -5.09
CA ARG A 29 1.34 -16.01 -5.41
C ARG A 29 1.73 -14.64 -5.97
N TYR A 30 2.72 -13.98 -5.37
CA TYR A 30 3.21 -12.71 -5.90
C TYR A 30 3.85 -12.86 -7.28
N PHE A 31 4.61 -13.92 -7.54
CA PHE A 31 5.14 -14.20 -8.88
C PHE A 31 4.02 -14.43 -9.90
N ASP A 32 2.95 -15.13 -9.53
CA ASP A 32 1.79 -15.35 -10.41
C ASP A 32 1.05 -14.04 -10.69
N GLU A 33 0.88 -13.19 -9.68
CA GLU A 33 0.27 -11.86 -9.80
C GLU A 33 1.13 -10.94 -10.68
N PHE A 34 2.45 -10.88 -10.43
CA PHE A 34 3.43 -10.14 -11.23
C PHE A 34 3.43 -10.58 -12.69
N LYS A 35 3.44 -11.89 -12.94
CA LYS A 35 3.46 -12.46 -14.29
C LYS A 35 2.33 -11.96 -15.18
N ARG A 36 1.16 -11.63 -14.60
CA ARG A 36 0.02 -11.08 -15.37
C ARG A 36 0.33 -9.71 -15.97
N TRP A 37 0.90 -8.80 -15.19
CA TRP A 37 1.15 -7.43 -15.62
C TRP A 37 2.58 -7.20 -16.14
N ALA A 38 3.50 -8.14 -15.89
CA ALA A 38 4.90 -8.11 -16.35
C ALA A 38 5.07 -8.08 -17.88
N ARG A 39 3.98 -8.11 -18.65
CA ARG A 39 3.93 -7.96 -20.12
C ARG A 39 3.97 -6.50 -20.59
N ILE A 40 3.88 -5.55 -19.65
CA ILE A 40 3.94 -4.12 -19.95
C ILE A 40 5.25 -3.73 -20.63
N GLN A 41 5.15 -3.02 -21.75
CA GLN A 41 6.29 -2.82 -22.67
C GLN A 41 7.29 -1.76 -22.17
N ASN A 42 7.00 -1.13 -21.04
CA ASN A 42 7.85 -0.13 -20.39
C ASN A 42 9.13 -0.74 -19.81
N THR A 43 10.16 0.11 -19.70
CA THR A 43 11.31 -0.15 -18.83
C THR A 43 10.84 -0.37 -17.38
N LEU A 44 11.31 -1.45 -16.77
CA LEU A 44 10.96 -1.86 -15.41
C LEU A 44 12.21 -1.99 -14.57
N VAL A 45 12.28 -1.22 -13.48
CA VAL A 45 13.29 -1.35 -12.43
C VAL A 45 12.69 -2.16 -11.28
N VAL A 46 13.35 -3.25 -10.90
CA VAL A 46 12.89 -4.13 -9.82
C VAL A 46 13.94 -4.23 -8.72
N TYR A 47 13.54 -3.89 -7.50
CA TYR A 47 14.32 -4.10 -6.29
C TYR A 47 13.94 -5.42 -5.64
N THR A 48 14.91 -6.30 -5.38
CA THR A 48 14.59 -7.62 -4.85
C THR A 48 15.79 -8.29 -4.19
N ASP A 49 15.58 -9.40 -3.48
CA ASP A 49 16.66 -10.23 -2.95
C ASP A 49 17.32 -11.08 -4.05
N SER A 50 18.52 -11.59 -3.78
CA SER A 50 19.24 -12.42 -4.75
C SER A 50 18.51 -13.72 -5.09
N ASP A 51 17.74 -14.29 -4.17
CA ASP A 51 16.96 -15.52 -4.37
C ASP A 51 15.84 -15.34 -5.40
N SER A 52 15.20 -14.16 -5.43
CA SER A 52 14.06 -13.85 -6.30
C SER A 52 14.46 -13.23 -7.64
N ALA A 53 15.67 -12.66 -7.73
CA ALA A 53 16.16 -11.93 -8.90
C ALA A 53 16.05 -12.72 -10.22
N GLU A 54 16.52 -13.97 -10.23
CA GLU A 54 16.51 -14.81 -11.44
C GLU A 54 15.09 -15.21 -11.86
N ILE A 55 14.19 -15.41 -10.90
CA ILE A 55 12.78 -15.74 -11.17
C ILE A 55 12.10 -14.55 -11.87
N ILE A 56 12.27 -13.35 -11.32
CA ILE A 56 11.68 -12.11 -11.84
C ILE A 56 12.21 -11.81 -13.25
N LYS A 57 13.53 -11.92 -13.43
CA LYS A 57 14.17 -11.74 -14.73
C LYS A 57 13.67 -12.76 -15.76
N GLY A 58 13.51 -14.03 -15.35
CA GLY A 58 12.94 -15.09 -16.16
C GLY A 58 11.52 -14.77 -16.64
N ILE A 59 10.64 -14.29 -15.74
CA ILE A 59 9.26 -13.91 -16.07
C ILE A 59 9.23 -12.82 -17.15
N ARG A 60 10.05 -11.77 -17.02
CA ARG A 60 10.12 -10.70 -18.03
C ARG A 60 10.72 -11.18 -19.36
N ALA A 61 11.69 -12.09 -19.31
CA ALA A 61 12.29 -12.68 -20.50
C ALA A 61 11.31 -13.53 -21.31
N GLU A 62 10.34 -14.21 -20.67
CA GLU A 62 9.26 -14.94 -21.37
C GLU A 62 8.44 -14.04 -22.31
N TYR A 63 8.39 -12.74 -22.03
CA TYR A 63 7.69 -11.74 -22.84
C TYR A 63 8.61 -10.95 -23.78
N GLY A 64 9.88 -11.34 -23.89
CA GLY A 64 10.88 -10.64 -24.70
C GLY A 64 11.36 -9.32 -24.08
N LEU A 65 11.11 -9.09 -22.79
CA LEU A 65 11.34 -7.82 -22.10
C LEU A 65 12.57 -7.85 -21.17
N GLY A 66 13.45 -8.84 -21.32
CA GLY A 66 14.66 -8.98 -20.51
C GLY A 66 15.57 -7.75 -20.53
N GLU A 67 15.82 -7.19 -21.72
CA GLU A 67 16.66 -5.98 -21.88
C GLU A 67 15.99 -4.71 -21.35
N LYS A 68 14.66 -4.72 -21.19
CA LYS A 68 13.88 -3.64 -20.57
C LYS A 68 13.65 -3.86 -19.07
N THR A 69 14.40 -4.79 -18.45
CA THR A 69 14.24 -5.13 -17.04
C THR A 69 15.58 -4.97 -16.32
N ILE A 70 15.60 -4.04 -15.37
CA ILE A 70 16.77 -3.72 -14.56
C ILE A 70 16.53 -4.29 -13.18
N ILE A 71 17.37 -5.23 -12.74
CA ILE A 71 17.28 -5.83 -11.40
C ILE A 71 18.32 -5.19 -10.49
N ILE A 72 17.89 -4.72 -9.33
CA ILE A 72 18.75 -4.23 -8.24
C ILE A 72 18.60 -5.19 -7.06
N GLN A 73 19.69 -5.92 -6.78
CA GLN A 73 19.71 -6.93 -5.73
C GLN A 73 20.06 -6.29 -4.38
N ILE A 74 19.25 -6.58 -3.35
CA ILE A 74 19.43 -6.12 -1.98
C ILE A 74 19.10 -7.27 -1.03
N ASP A 75 20.12 -7.94 -0.49
CA ASP A 75 19.88 -9.06 0.43
C ASP A 75 19.52 -8.59 1.86
N ASN A 76 19.94 -7.38 2.24
CA ASN A 76 19.73 -6.81 3.57
C ASN A 76 18.81 -5.59 3.54
N LEU A 77 17.53 -5.80 3.18
CA LEU A 77 16.50 -4.75 3.12
C LEU A 77 16.49 -3.84 4.38
N PHE A 78 16.56 -4.45 5.56
CA PHE A 78 16.39 -3.77 6.85
C PHE A 78 17.60 -2.96 7.31
N GLU A 79 18.67 -2.92 6.52
CA GLU A 79 19.87 -2.10 6.78
C GLU A 79 19.90 -0.81 5.96
N LEU A 80 19.00 -0.65 4.96
CA LEU A 80 18.97 0.51 4.07
C LEU A 80 18.66 1.83 4.78
N VAL A 81 17.82 1.81 5.82
CA VAL A 81 17.51 2.97 6.67
C VAL A 81 17.95 2.66 8.09
N PRO A 82 19.21 3.00 8.45
CA PRO A 82 19.79 2.65 9.73
C PRO A 82 18.95 3.10 10.93
N GLY A 83 18.65 2.16 11.82
CA GLY A 83 17.95 2.43 13.08
C GLY A 83 16.44 2.61 12.96
N LEU A 84 15.83 2.49 11.76
CA LEU A 84 14.37 2.52 11.62
C LEU A 84 13.71 1.27 12.19
N LEU A 85 14.14 0.07 11.77
CA LEU A 85 13.51 -1.18 12.21
C LEU A 85 13.48 -1.33 13.75
N PRO A 86 14.56 -1.06 14.51
CA PRO A 86 14.51 -1.12 15.98
C PRO A 86 13.49 -0.15 16.61
N LYS A 87 13.26 1.02 16.01
CA LYS A 87 12.25 1.97 16.49
C LYS A 87 10.84 1.45 16.25
N LEU A 88 10.58 0.90 15.05
CA LEU A 88 9.30 0.26 14.72
C LEU A 88 9.03 -0.94 15.65
N GLU A 89 10.03 -1.79 15.88
CA GLU A 89 9.94 -2.91 16.81
C GLU A 89 9.62 -2.44 18.24
N LYS A 90 10.24 -1.37 18.72
CA LYS A 90 9.91 -0.81 20.04
C LYS A 90 8.43 -0.41 20.13
N ILE A 91 7.90 0.23 19.08
CA ILE A 91 6.51 0.70 19.02
C ILE A 91 5.53 -0.46 18.89
N SER A 92 5.84 -1.49 18.10
CA SER A 92 4.97 -2.66 17.92
C SER A 92 4.74 -3.45 19.22
N HIS A 93 5.63 -3.29 20.21
CA HIS A 93 5.49 -3.89 21.55
C HIS A 93 4.85 -2.93 22.58
N ASN A 94 4.57 -1.68 22.21
CA ASN A 94 3.97 -0.69 23.09
C ASN A 94 2.46 -0.95 23.27
N LYS A 95 2.07 -1.34 24.47
CA LYS A 95 0.66 -1.63 24.81
C LYS A 95 -0.25 -0.43 24.66
N ASP A 96 0.22 0.78 24.90
CA ASP A 96 -0.62 1.99 24.79
C ASP A 96 -0.91 2.32 23.34
N PHE A 97 0.08 2.18 22.45
CA PHE A 97 -0.12 2.27 21.01
C PHE A 97 -1.09 1.18 20.50
N LEU A 98 -0.88 -0.08 20.87
CA LEU A 98 -1.79 -1.17 20.47
C LEU A 98 -3.22 -0.98 21.02
N ASN A 99 -3.38 -0.40 22.21
CA ASN A 99 -4.69 -0.07 22.76
C ASN A 99 -5.37 1.07 21.99
N PHE A 100 -4.58 2.01 21.47
CA PHE A 100 -5.02 3.12 20.63
C PHE A 100 -5.50 2.65 19.26
N ARG A 101 -4.89 1.61 18.67
CA ARG A 101 -5.28 1.06 17.37
C ARG A 101 -6.60 0.28 17.43
N TYR A 102 -7.42 0.37 16.38
CA TYR A 102 -8.70 -0.34 16.28
C TYR A 102 -8.49 -1.87 16.17
N LEU A 103 -7.58 -2.30 15.28
CA LEU A 103 -7.15 -3.69 15.08
C LEU A 103 -5.67 -3.84 15.45
N PRO A 104 -5.36 -4.24 16.70
CA PRO A 104 -3.98 -4.47 17.15
C PRO A 104 -3.21 -5.49 16.31
N GLU A 105 -3.90 -6.44 15.71
CA GLU A 105 -3.35 -7.53 14.89
C GLU A 105 -3.16 -7.17 13.41
N ALA A 106 -3.49 -5.94 12.98
CA ALA A 106 -3.33 -5.54 11.60
C ALA A 106 -1.87 -5.59 11.14
N SER A 107 -1.66 -5.80 9.83
CA SER A 107 -0.32 -5.79 9.23
C SER A 107 0.38 -4.45 9.41
N SER A 108 -0.36 -3.34 9.47
CA SER A 108 0.14 -2.00 9.74
C SER A 108 0.55 -1.73 11.20
N ASN A 109 0.70 -2.79 11.99
CA ASN A 109 1.39 -2.78 13.28
C ASN A 109 2.61 -3.73 13.27
N ASN A 110 2.96 -4.29 12.10
CA ASN A 110 4.10 -5.20 11.94
C ASN A 110 5.32 -4.40 11.48
N PRO A 111 6.42 -4.41 12.25
CA PRO A 111 7.57 -3.55 11.97
C PRO A 111 8.28 -3.86 10.65
N LYS A 112 8.31 -5.13 10.22
CA LYS A 112 8.91 -5.50 8.94
C LYS A 112 8.03 -5.12 7.75
N TYR A 113 6.72 -5.17 7.94
CA TYR A 113 5.73 -4.77 6.94
C TYR A 113 5.79 -3.26 6.69
N ASP A 114 5.71 -2.47 7.76
CA ASP A 114 5.75 -1.00 7.66
C ASP A 114 7.10 -0.50 7.13
N TYR A 115 8.20 -1.16 7.51
CA TYR A 115 9.51 -0.87 6.94
C TYR A 115 9.52 -1.08 5.42
N LEU A 116 9.10 -2.26 4.95
CA LEU A 116 9.06 -2.58 3.51
C LEU A 116 8.17 -1.59 2.74
N TRP A 117 7.02 -1.24 3.29
CA TRP A 117 6.10 -0.30 2.64
C TRP A 117 6.62 1.14 2.57
N MET A 118 7.45 1.57 3.51
CA MET A 118 8.18 2.82 3.34
C MET A 118 9.26 2.72 2.24
N MET A 119 9.80 1.52 1.95
CA MET A 119 10.88 1.37 0.97
C MET A 119 10.44 1.65 -0.47
N LYS A 120 9.14 1.64 -0.79
CA LYS A 120 8.62 2.03 -2.11
C LYS A 120 9.21 3.36 -2.58
N TYR A 121 9.21 4.34 -1.70
CA TYR A 121 9.67 5.70 -1.96
C TYR A 121 11.20 5.80 -1.93
N TYR A 122 11.84 5.05 -1.04
CA TYR A 122 13.30 4.92 -1.02
C TYR A 122 13.82 4.37 -2.36
N PHE A 123 13.19 3.33 -2.89
CA PHE A 123 13.57 2.68 -4.13
C PHE A 123 13.32 3.56 -5.36
N MET A 124 12.22 4.30 -5.39
CA MET A 124 12.05 5.34 -6.42
C MET A 124 13.20 6.35 -6.37
N ASN A 125 13.56 6.82 -5.17
CA ASN A 125 14.66 7.79 -5.01
C ASN A 125 16.03 7.20 -5.36
N ASP A 126 16.33 5.96 -4.97
CA ASP A 126 17.57 5.29 -5.37
C ASP A 126 17.63 5.10 -6.90
N ALA A 127 16.51 4.81 -7.57
CA ALA A 127 16.45 4.74 -9.03
C ALA A 127 16.68 6.11 -9.68
N TYR A 128 16.20 7.19 -9.06
CA TYR A 128 16.47 8.58 -9.48
C TYR A 128 17.97 8.88 -9.40
N GLU A 129 18.59 8.62 -8.25
CA GLU A 129 20.03 8.87 -8.01
C GLU A 129 20.94 8.07 -8.95
N ARG A 130 20.49 6.88 -9.37
CA ARG A 130 21.20 6.04 -10.36
C ARG A 130 20.99 6.49 -11.81
N GLY A 131 20.12 7.46 -12.07
CA GLY A 131 19.78 7.91 -13.43
C GLY A 131 19.02 6.87 -14.24
N LEU A 132 18.20 6.02 -13.59
CA LEU A 132 17.46 4.94 -14.24
C LEU A 132 16.05 5.35 -14.70
N LEU A 133 15.61 6.55 -14.33
CA LEU A 133 14.24 7.02 -14.54
C LEU A 133 14.13 7.88 -15.80
N SER A 134 13.07 7.69 -16.58
CA SER A 134 12.60 8.66 -17.57
C SER A 134 11.87 9.83 -16.90
N GLU A 135 11.45 10.83 -17.68
CA GLU A 135 10.73 12.01 -17.17
C GLU A 135 9.42 11.67 -16.42
N ASN A 136 8.80 10.54 -16.75
CA ASN A 136 7.57 10.07 -16.10
C ASN A 136 7.83 8.74 -15.39
N VAL A 137 7.45 8.66 -14.13
CA VAL A 137 7.77 7.53 -13.25
C VAL A 137 6.48 6.99 -12.67
N VAL A 138 6.37 5.68 -12.56
CA VAL A 138 5.27 5.04 -11.82
C VAL A 138 5.84 4.02 -10.85
N TRP A 139 5.51 4.17 -9.57
CA TRP A 139 5.52 3.04 -8.64
C TRP A 139 4.34 2.14 -8.96
N MET A 140 4.57 0.83 -9.08
CA MET A 140 3.53 -0.17 -9.25
C MET A 140 3.83 -1.34 -8.33
N ASP A 141 2.92 -1.65 -7.39
CA ASP A 141 3.12 -2.79 -6.48
C ASP A 141 3.36 -4.09 -7.27
N PHE A 142 4.27 -4.94 -6.79
CA PHE A 142 4.61 -6.19 -7.47
C PHE A 142 3.40 -7.13 -7.66
N GLY A 143 2.54 -7.19 -6.65
CA GLY A 143 1.27 -7.93 -6.68
C GLY A 143 0.07 -7.11 -7.19
N PHE A 144 0.30 -6.05 -7.99
CA PHE A 144 -0.76 -5.19 -8.51
C PHE A 144 -1.89 -6.01 -9.15
N ASP A 145 -3.12 -5.52 -9.00
CA ASP A 145 -4.36 -6.14 -9.50
C ASP A 145 -4.66 -7.53 -8.90
N HIS A 146 -3.87 -8.01 -7.93
CA HIS A 146 -4.13 -9.21 -7.11
C HIS A 146 -4.64 -10.42 -7.91
N GLY A 147 -4.09 -10.64 -9.11
CA GLY A 147 -4.49 -11.75 -9.96
C GLY A 147 -5.70 -11.48 -10.87
N GLY A 148 -6.04 -10.22 -11.13
CA GLY A 148 -7.18 -9.83 -11.98
C GLY A 148 -8.47 -9.58 -11.20
N ILE A 149 -8.37 -8.94 -10.03
CA ILE A 149 -9.56 -8.53 -9.27
C ILE A 149 -10.24 -7.33 -9.92
N THR A 150 -9.45 -6.42 -10.50
CA THR A 150 -9.91 -5.20 -11.15
C THR A 150 -9.82 -5.34 -12.66
N TYR A 151 -8.71 -5.82 -13.21
CA TYR A 151 -8.51 -5.97 -14.65
C TYR A 151 -8.66 -7.42 -15.10
N SER A 152 -9.63 -7.67 -15.99
CA SER A 152 -10.04 -9.04 -16.32
C SER A 152 -9.07 -9.76 -17.26
N ASP A 153 -8.33 -9.03 -18.08
CA ASP A 153 -7.54 -9.58 -19.18
C ASP A 153 -6.06 -9.23 -19.02
N ALA A 154 -5.21 -10.25 -18.92
CA ALA A 154 -3.77 -10.06 -18.77
C ALA A 154 -3.10 -9.57 -20.08
N GLU A 155 -3.74 -9.79 -21.24
CA GLU A 155 -3.23 -9.27 -22.51
C GLU A 155 -3.37 -7.76 -22.62
N ASP A 156 -4.29 -7.13 -21.87
CA ASP A 156 -4.44 -5.67 -21.87
C ASP A 156 -3.21 -4.96 -21.28
N TYR A 157 -2.40 -5.65 -20.47
CA TYR A 157 -1.11 -5.13 -20.00
C TYR A 157 -0.03 -5.10 -21.08
N ASN A 158 -0.23 -5.76 -22.23
CA ASN A 158 0.75 -5.80 -23.32
C ASN A 158 0.71 -4.53 -24.19
N PHE A 159 1.11 -3.40 -23.61
CA PHE A 159 1.20 -2.12 -24.29
C PHE A 159 2.35 -1.27 -23.75
N LEU A 160 2.77 -0.26 -24.50
CA LEU A 160 3.67 0.78 -24.00
C LEU A 160 2.83 1.86 -23.33
N TRP A 161 3.03 2.04 -22.02
CA TRP A 161 2.30 3.02 -21.25
C TRP A 161 3.00 4.38 -21.30
N GLU A 162 2.26 5.38 -21.75
CA GLU A 162 2.68 6.78 -21.79
C GLU A 162 1.63 7.63 -21.10
N TYR A 163 2.07 8.56 -20.26
CA TYR A 163 1.20 9.53 -19.59
C TYR A 163 2.04 10.73 -19.15
N ASP A 164 1.45 11.93 -19.22
CA ASP A 164 2.08 13.17 -18.74
C ASP A 164 1.52 13.50 -17.35
N PHE A 165 2.37 13.36 -16.33
CA PHE A 165 2.01 13.67 -14.94
C PHE A 165 2.05 15.17 -14.60
N LYS A 166 2.31 16.05 -15.57
CA LYS A 166 2.21 17.51 -15.43
C LYS A 166 2.92 18.10 -14.21
N ASN A 167 4.06 17.52 -13.83
CA ASN A 167 4.81 17.89 -12.64
C ASN A 167 3.97 17.82 -11.34
N LYS A 168 3.23 16.71 -11.18
CA LYS A 168 2.44 16.36 -9.98
C LYS A 168 2.72 14.94 -9.51
N ILE A 169 2.37 14.66 -8.26
CA ILE A 169 2.32 13.32 -7.68
C ILE A 169 0.86 12.85 -7.72
N HIS A 170 0.56 11.87 -8.57
CA HIS A 170 -0.75 11.27 -8.74
C HIS A 170 -0.95 10.15 -7.73
N ILE A 171 -1.96 10.31 -6.88
CA ILE A 171 -2.37 9.32 -5.88
C ILE A 171 -3.84 8.95 -6.09
N SER A 172 -4.21 7.71 -5.79
CA SER A 172 -5.61 7.30 -5.72
C SER A 172 -6.11 7.20 -4.30
N CYS A 173 -7.32 7.71 -4.09
CA CYS A 173 -8.00 7.69 -2.80
C CYS A 173 -9.39 7.09 -2.91
N LEU A 174 -9.83 6.40 -1.86
CA LEU A 174 -11.20 5.88 -1.74
C LEU A 174 -12.22 6.99 -1.43
N HIS A 175 -11.75 8.08 -0.84
CA HIS A 175 -12.51 9.29 -0.57
C HIS A 175 -11.56 10.49 -0.56
N ASP A 176 -12.14 11.69 -0.58
CA ASP A 176 -11.38 12.94 -0.55
C ASP A 176 -10.47 13.02 0.69
N PRO A 177 -9.13 13.10 0.55
CA PRO A 177 -8.19 13.16 1.66
C PRO A 177 -8.34 14.43 2.52
N ASP A 178 -8.92 15.52 2.01
CA ASP A 178 -9.22 16.72 2.82
C ASP A 178 -10.35 16.48 3.82
N SER A 179 -11.23 15.52 3.54
CA SER A 179 -12.31 15.11 4.46
C SER A 179 -11.82 14.19 5.60
N VAL A 180 -10.56 13.74 5.53
CA VAL A 180 -9.99 12.75 6.45
C VAL A 180 -9.18 13.41 7.56
N ILE A 181 -9.49 13.04 8.80
CA ILE A 181 -8.68 13.40 9.96
C ILE A 181 -7.53 12.38 10.08
N GLY A 182 -6.29 12.81 9.88
CA GLY A 182 -5.12 11.91 9.88
C GLY A 182 -4.95 11.09 11.15
N LEU A 183 -5.31 11.65 12.32
CA LEU A 183 -5.29 10.91 13.58
C LEU A 183 -6.37 9.83 13.66
N GLN A 184 -7.54 10.05 13.04
CA GLN A 184 -8.60 9.05 12.97
C GLN A 184 -8.23 7.92 12.02
N SER A 185 -7.63 8.24 10.86
CA SER A 185 -7.05 7.25 9.95
C SER A 185 -6.05 6.36 10.69
N LEU A 186 -5.08 6.97 11.38
CA LEU A 186 -4.12 6.26 12.24
C LEU A 186 -4.80 5.48 13.39
N GLN A 187 -5.89 5.96 13.98
CA GLN A 187 -6.54 5.23 15.07
C GLN A 187 -7.32 4.01 14.56
N PHE A 188 -8.12 4.24 13.52
CA PHE A 188 -9.13 3.31 13.04
C PHE A 188 -8.63 2.38 11.94
N GLN A 189 -7.46 2.67 11.36
CA GLN A 189 -6.89 1.92 10.25
C GLN A 189 -7.88 1.89 9.09
N ASP A 190 -8.35 3.09 8.75
CA ASP A 190 -9.36 3.34 7.71
C ASP A 190 -8.67 3.99 6.52
N ASP A 191 -8.38 3.18 5.51
CA ASP A 191 -7.51 3.54 4.40
C ASP A 191 -8.15 4.64 3.55
N CYS A 192 -7.49 5.80 3.48
CA CYS A 192 -7.85 6.86 2.53
C CYS A 192 -7.16 6.65 1.18
N VAL A 193 -5.83 6.55 1.21
CA VAL A 193 -4.96 6.35 0.04
C VAL A 193 -4.87 4.86 -0.23
N MET A 194 -4.93 4.44 -1.49
CA MET A 194 -4.99 3.01 -1.82
C MET A 194 -3.66 2.27 -1.69
N GLY A 195 -2.51 2.95 -1.79
CA GLY A 195 -1.20 2.31 -1.60
C GLY A 195 -0.60 1.65 -2.84
N CYS A 196 -1.41 1.31 -3.85
CA CYS A 196 -1.02 0.33 -4.87
C CYS A 196 -0.19 0.86 -6.05
N MET A 197 -0.25 2.17 -6.32
CA MET A 197 0.37 2.79 -7.48
C MET A 197 0.47 4.30 -7.30
N TYR A 198 1.60 4.88 -7.72
CA TYR A 198 1.85 6.33 -7.68
C TYR A 198 2.49 6.76 -9.00
N GLY A 199 1.91 7.73 -9.69
CA GLY A 199 2.49 8.29 -10.92
C GLY A 199 3.03 9.69 -10.68
N LEU A 200 4.24 10.00 -11.14
CA LEU A 200 4.84 11.31 -10.90
C LEU A 200 5.89 11.68 -11.94
N SER A 201 6.14 12.98 -12.07
CA SER A 201 7.30 13.46 -12.82
C SER A 201 8.59 13.16 -12.05
N ARG A 202 9.65 12.79 -12.78
CA ARG A 202 10.97 12.41 -12.25
C ARG A 202 11.51 13.38 -11.20
N GLU A 203 11.37 14.68 -11.45
CA GLU A 203 11.89 15.73 -10.57
C GLU A 203 11.20 15.80 -9.19
N LEU A 204 10.01 15.20 -9.04
CA LEU A 204 9.30 15.13 -7.76
C LEU A 204 9.67 13.90 -6.94
N VAL A 205 10.40 12.93 -7.50
CA VAL A 205 10.76 11.68 -6.82
C VAL A 205 11.53 11.94 -5.50
N PRO A 206 12.60 12.78 -5.47
CA PRO A 206 13.29 13.07 -4.21
C PRO A 206 12.41 13.79 -3.20
N THR A 207 11.55 14.71 -3.68
CA THR A 207 10.60 15.42 -2.82
C THR A 207 9.60 14.44 -2.19
N PHE A 208 9.09 13.49 -2.96
CA PHE A 208 8.13 12.52 -2.46
C PHE A 208 8.74 11.59 -1.41
N TRP A 209 9.96 11.12 -1.64
CA TRP A 209 10.73 10.35 -0.66
C TRP A 209 10.86 11.10 0.67
N HIS A 210 11.32 12.35 0.65
CA HIS A 210 11.52 13.11 1.89
C HIS A 210 10.22 13.43 2.61
N LEU A 211 9.11 13.67 1.90
CA LEU A 211 7.80 13.86 2.55
C LEU A 211 7.32 12.60 3.29
N VAL A 212 7.57 11.42 2.71
CA VAL A 212 7.24 10.14 3.36
C VAL A 212 8.19 9.84 4.53
N GLU A 213 9.48 10.11 4.37
CA GLU A 213 10.48 9.98 5.43
C GLU A 213 10.14 10.88 6.63
N ASP A 214 9.78 12.14 6.38
CA ASP A 214 9.32 13.09 7.39
C ASP A 214 8.04 12.62 8.08
N ALA A 215 7.09 12.05 7.32
CA ALA A 215 5.88 11.47 7.88
C ALA A 215 6.18 10.30 8.82
N MET A 216 7.07 9.38 8.43
CA MET A 216 7.50 8.27 9.28
C MET A 216 8.17 8.80 10.55
N ASN A 217 9.10 9.75 10.42
CA ASN A 217 9.76 10.36 11.56
C ASN A 217 8.78 11.05 12.52
N ALA A 218 7.76 11.73 12.00
CA ALA A 218 6.70 12.34 12.81
C ALA A 218 5.87 11.29 13.57
N LEU A 219 5.54 10.15 12.95
CA LEU A 219 4.88 9.04 13.66
C LEU A 219 5.79 8.49 14.77
N LEU A 220 7.08 8.26 14.48
CA LEU A 220 8.04 7.76 15.46
C LEU A 220 8.22 8.71 16.66
N MET A 221 8.17 10.03 16.44
CA MET A 221 8.20 11.03 17.52
C MET A 221 7.01 10.93 18.46
N LEU A 222 5.88 10.39 17.99
CA LEU A 222 4.65 10.19 18.75
C LEU A 222 4.51 8.75 19.27
N ASP A 223 5.59 7.95 19.22
CA ASP A 223 5.58 6.52 19.53
C ASP A 223 4.50 5.75 18.72
N CYS A 224 4.31 6.13 17.45
CA CYS A 224 3.36 5.54 16.50
C CYS A 224 4.08 4.97 15.26
N MET A 225 3.43 4.04 14.58
CA MET A 225 3.83 3.48 13.29
C MET A 225 2.58 3.20 12.46
N ASP A 226 2.74 3.18 11.13
CA ASP A 226 1.71 2.77 10.19
C ASP A 226 2.36 2.47 8.82
N ASP A 227 1.58 1.93 7.89
CA ASP A 227 2.03 1.66 6.54
C ASP A 227 1.97 2.86 5.58
N ASP A 228 2.30 2.62 4.32
CA ASP A 228 2.51 3.65 3.31
C ASP A 228 1.26 4.49 3.03
N GLN A 229 0.06 3.94 3.21
CA GLN A 229 -1.18 4.68 2.95
C GLN A 229 -1.33 5.87 3.92
N GLN A 230 -1.01 5.66 5.19
CA GLN A 230 -1.00 6.74 6.19
C GLN A 230 0.16 7.72 5.96
N LEU A 231 1.34 7.22 5.57
CA LEU A 231 2.49 8.09 5.26
C LEU A 231 2.20 9.01 4.08
N VAL A 232 1.56 8.51 3.02
CA VAL A 232 1.19 9.33 1.86
C VAL A 232 0.06 10.30 2.20
N LEU A 233 -0.90 9.90 3.05
CA LEU A 233 -1.91 10.85 3.55
C LEU A 233 -1.25 12.03 4.29
N MET A 234 -0.22 11.75 5.11
CA MET A 234 0.56 12.78 5.79
C MET A 234 1.38 13.63 4.82
N ALA A 235 2.02 13.02 3.83
CA ALA A 235 2.75 13.72 2.76
C ALA A 235 1.83 14.68 1.97
N TYR A 236 0.64 14.21 1.58
CA TYR A 236 -0.39 15.02 0.95
C TYR A 236 -0.80 16.20 1.84
N LYS A 237 -1.09 15.96 3.12
CA LYS A 237 -1.49 17.03 4.05
C LYS A 237 -0.38 18.05 4.29
N ALA A 238 0.88 17.66 4.17
CA ALA A 238 2.03 18.57 4.32
C ALA A 238 2.21 19.49 3.11
N ARG A 239 1.96 19.00 1.89
CA ARG A 239 2.19 19.72 0.63
C ARG A 239 1.11 19.41 -0.42
N PRO A 240 -0.17 19.72 -0.18
CA PRO A 240 -1.26 19.28 -1.06
C PRO A 240 -1.13 19.85 -2.49
N GLU A 241 -0.44 20.98 -2.65
CA GLU A 241 -0.26 21.67 -3.92
C GLU A 241 0.61 20.92 -4.94
N ILE A 242 1.37 19.90 -4.55
CA ILE A 242 2.17 19.10 -5.49
C ILE A 242 1.48 17.78 -5.89
N PHE A 243 0.32 17.48 -5.32
CA PHE A 243 -0.43 16.26 -5.60
C PHE A 243 -1.56 16.50 -6.60
N GLU A 244 -1.88 15.44 -7.34
CA GLU A 244 -3.12 15.27 -8.12
C GLU A 244 -3.87 14.07 -7.50
N VAL A 245 -5.06 14.31 -6.98
CA VAL A 245 -5.84 13.29 -6.25
C VAL A 245 -6.90 12.70 -7.15
N HIS A 246 -6.89 11.38 -7.29
CA HIS A 246 -7.89 10.61 -8.02
C HIS A 246 -8.80 9.90 -7.02
N VAL A 247 -9.98 10.48 -6.76
CA VAL A 247 -11.01 9.78 -5.96
C VAL A 247 -11.70 8.76 -6.85
N THR A 248 -11.39 7.48 -6.65
CA THR A 248 -11.78 6.41 -7.59
C THR A 248 -12.01 5.08 -6.88
N ASP A 249 -12.44 4.08 -7.64
CA ASP A 249 -12.60 2.70 -7.17
C ASP A 249 -11.24 1.99 -7.07
N TRP A 250 -11.17 0.94 -6.25
CA TRP A 250 -9.93 0.20 -5.97
C TRP A 250 -9.14 -0.18 -7.24
N GLN A 251 -7.87 0.21 -7.30
CA GLN A 251 -6.92 -0.07 -8.38
C GLN A 251 -7.29 0.49 -9.78
N MET A 252 -8.27 1.39 -9.88
CA MET A 252 -8.68 2.02 -11.15
C MET A 252 -7.71 3.08 -11.67
N ILE A 253 -6.77 3.53 -10.81
CA ILE A 253 -5.83 4.62 -11.08
C ILE A 253 -5.04 4.46 -12.38
N MET A 254 -4.72 3.23 -12.81
CA MET A 254 -4.04 2.99 -14.08
C MET A 254 -4.87 3.46 -15.29
N LYS A 255 -6.20 3.29 -15.26
CA LYS A 255 -7.09 3.84 -16.30
C LYS A 255 -7.17 5.36 -16.23
N GLU A 256 -7.23 5.93 -15.03
CA GLU A 256 -7.24 7.40 -14.84
C GLU A 256 -5.94 8.03 -15.35
N MET A 257 -4.85 7.27 -15.31
CA MET A 257 -3.54 7.61 -15.84
C MET A 257 -3.33 7.08 -17.28
N GLY A 258 -4.38 7.04 -18.09
CA GLY A 258 -4.28 6.89 -19.56
C GLY A 258 -4.39 5.47 -20.12
N ALA A 259 -4.43 4.42 -19.29
CA ALA A 259 -4.63 3.05 -19.77
C ALA A 259 -6.11 2.75 -20.06
N THR A 260 -6.78 3.57 -20.87
CA THR A 260 -8.24 3.53 -21.04
C THR A 260 -8.74 2.24 -21.71
N HIS A 261 -7.87 1.49 -22.40
CA HIS A 261 -8.19 0.21 -23.04
C HIS A 261 -8.37 -0.95 -22.06
N MET A 262 -7.83 -0.85 -20.84
CA MET A 262 -7.87 -1.92 -19.84
C MET A 262 -9.31 -2.35 -19.52
N LYS A 263 -9.65 -3.63 -19.71
CA LYS A 263 -10.98 -4.16 -19.41
C LYS A 263 -11.14 -4.35 -17.91
N VAL A 264 -12.12 -3.66 -17.36
CA VAL A 264 -12.48 -3.79 -15.95
C VAL A 264 -13.37 -5.00 -15.80
N ARG A 265 -13.05 -5.85 -14.83
CA ARG A 265 -13.90 -6.97 -14.45
C ARG A 265 -15.23 -6.42 -13.96
N GLU A 266 -16.32 -6.87 -14.57
CA GLU A 266 -17.65 -6.57 -14.04
C GLU A 266 -17.67 -7.01 -12.57
N LYS A 267 -17.90 -6.05 -11.67
CA LYS A 267 -18.20 -6.39 -10.28
C LYS A 267 -19.43 -7.27 -10.38
N LEU A 268 -19.26 -8.58 -10.12
CA LEU A 268 -20.40 -9.43 -9.78
C LEU A 268 -21.16 -8.61 -8.76
N PRO A 269 -22.47 -8.34 -8.94
CA PRO A 269 -23.22 -7.63 -7.94
C PRO A 269 -22.85 -8.31 -6.64
N MET A 270 -22.25 -7.55 -5.70
CA MET A 270 -22.18 -7.97 -4.31
C MET A 270 -23.55 -8.55 -4.12
N GLN A 271 -23.67 -9.84 -3.79
CA GLN A 271 -24.98 -10.31 -3.37
C GLN A 271 -25.31 -9.35 -2.25
N ALA A 272 -26.17 -8.38 -2.55
CA ALA A 272 -26.88 -7.63 -1.57
C ALA A 272 -27.70 -8.75 -0.97
N GLN A 273 -27.12 -9.43 0.00
CA GLN A 273 -27.87 -9.87 1.14
C GLN A 273 -28.47 -8.57 1.65
N ALA A 274 -29.58 -8.16 1.02
CA ALA A 274 -30.55 -7.29 1.61
C ALA A 274 -30.93 -8.05 2.87
N GLU A 275 -30.18 -7.77 3.94
CA GLU A 275 -30.34 -8.45 5.20
C GLU A 275 -31.79 -8.17 5.58
N ASN A 276 -32.61 -9.23 5.61
CA ASN A 276 -34.04 -9.12 5.81
C ASN A 276 -34.28 -8.10 6.96
N PRO A 277 -35.10 -7.06 6.77
CA PRO A 277 -35.28 -5.99 7.76
C PRO A 277 -35.58 -6.54 9.16
N TYR A 278 -36.27 -7.70 9.21
CA TYR A 278 -36.57 -8.44 10.43
C TYR A 278 -35.33 -9.08 11.06
N LYS A 279 -34.42 -9.69 10.27
CA LYS A 279 -33.11 -10.17 10.74
C LYS A 279 -32.25 -9.02 11.23
N LYS A 280 -32.25 -7.87 10.54
CA LYS A 280 -31.53 -6.66 10.96
C LYS A 280 -32.05 -6.14 12.31
N MET A 281 -33.37 -6.03 12.47
CA MET A 281 -33.99 -5.65 13.75
C MET A 281 -33.68 -6.66 14.87
N LEU A 282 -33.82 -7.96 14.61
CA LEU A 282 -33.49 -9.01 15.59
C LEU A 282 -32.02 -8.97 16.00
N ARG A 283 -31.10 -8.74 15.06
CA ARG A 283 -29.65 -8.64 15.33
C ARG A 283 -29.33 -7.40 16.17
N ILE A 284 -29.99 -6.27 15.90
CA ILE A 284 -29.89 -5.05 16.71
C ILE A 284 -30.46 -5.28 18.12
N ALA A 285 -31.62 -5.93 18.25
CA ALA A 285 -32.24 -6.25 19.53
C ALA A 285 -31.38 -7.23 20.35
N VAL A 286 -30.85 -8.28 19.72
CA VAL A 286 -29.96 -9.27 20.35
C VAL A 286 -28.63 -8.62 20.76
N ARG A 287 -28.05 -7.71 19.96
CA ARG A 287 -26.84 -6.95 20.34
C ARG A 287 -27.07 -6.00 21.52
N LYS A 288 -28.29 -5.49 21.71
CA LYS A 288 -28.65 -4.68 22.89
C LYS A 288 -28.79 -5.52 24.17
N ILE A 289 -29.10 -6.81 24.04
CA ILE A 289 -29.38 -7.72 25.17
C ILE A 289 -28.15 -8.57 25.54
N VAL A 290 -27.36 -8.98 24.55
CA VAL A 290 -26.15 -9.79 24.72
C VAL A 290 -24.99 -9.04 24.07
N PRO A 291 -24.12 -8.36 24.85
CA PRO A 291 -22.89 -7.80 24.31
C PRO A 291 -22.07 -8.94 23.75
N ASN A 292 -21.85 -8.93 22.43
CA ASN A 292 -20.90 -9.87 21.85
C ASN A 292 -19.50 -9.47 22.34
N LYS A 293 -18.97 -10.21 23.31
CA LYS A 293 -17.62 -9.97 23.87
C LYS A 293 -16.52 -10.10 22.82
N ASN A 294 -16.82 -10.71 21.67
CA ASN A 294 -15.94 -10.86 20.52
C ASN A 294 -16.20 -9.81 19.41
N ASP A 295 -17.00 -8.77 19.66
CA ASP A 295 -17.17 -7.66 18.71
C ASP A 295 -15.94 -6.72 18.77
N PRO A 296 -15.20 -6.54 17.65
CA PRO A 296 -14.04 -5.65 17.60
C PRO A 296 -14.35 -4.23 18.08
N LYS A 297 -15.56 -3.72 17.80
CA LYS A 297 -15.99 -2.38 18.25
C LYS A 297 -16.11 -2.30 19.77
N HIS A 298 -16.69 -3.32 20.39
CA HIS A 298 -16.79 -3.39 21.84
C HIS A 298 -15.41 -3.54 22.48
N ALA A 299 -14.55 -4.40 21.91
CA ALA A 299 -13.19 -4.61 22.40
C ALA A 299 -12.38 -3.30 22.34
N PHE A 300 -12.43 -2.59 21.21
CA PHE A 300 -11.78 -1.29 21.05
C PHE A 300 -12.31 -0.24 22.04
N ALA A 301 -13.63 -0.06 22.13
CA ALA A 301 -14.23 0.90 23.07
C ALA A 301 -13.84 0.60 24.52
N LYS A 302 -13.78 -0.69 24.89
CA LYS A 302 -13.34 -1.13 26.23
C LYS A 302 -11.86 -0.78 26.48
N ARG A 303 -10.96 -0.96 25.50
CA ARG A 303 -9.55 -0.55 25.62
C ARG A 303 -9.43 0.97 25.82
N CYS A 304 -10.15 1.76 25.02
CA CYS A 304 -10.19 3.21 25.17
C CYS A 304 -10.71 3.65 26.54
N TYR A 305 -11.82 3.05 27.00
CA TYR A 305 -12.37 3.32 28.33
C TYR A 305 -11.36 2.99 29.45
N ASN A 306 -10.75 1.81 29.40
CA ASN A 306 -9.75 1.41 30.40
C ASN A 306 -8.53 2.34 30.42
N ALA A 307 -8.08 2.81 29.25
CA ALA A 307 -7.00 3.79 29.16
C ALA A 307 -7.41 5.13 29.81
N ALA A 308 -8.64 5.60 29.58
CA ALA A 308 -9.16 6.81 30.21
C ALA A 308 -9.27 6.67 31.73
N ILE A 309 -9.82 5.55 32.24
CA ILE A 309 -9.92 5.27 33.68
C ILE A 309 -8.54 5.22 34.34
N ARG A 310 -7.53 4.64 33.69
CA ARG A 310 -6.16 4.61 34.23
C ARG A 310 -5.59 6.02 34.46
N VAL A 311 -5.95 6.99 33.60
CA VAL A 311 -5.46 8.38 33.67
C VAL A 311 -6.29 9.22 34.62
N TYR A 312 -7.62 9.16 34.50
CA TYR A 312 -8.54 10.09 35.15
C TYR A 312 -9.34 9.49 36.33
N GLY A 313 -9.30 8.18 36.51
CA GLY A 313 -10.08 7.48 37.54
C GLY A 313 -9.50 7.52 38.96
N LYS A 314 -8.62 8.49 39.25
CA LYS A 314 -8.03 8.71 40.58
C LYS A 314 -8.73 9.85 41.31
#